data_AF-A0A9D0AUP5-F1
#
_entry.id   AF-A0A9D0AUP5-F1
#
_cell.length_a   1.000
_cell.length_b   1.000
_cell.length_c   1.000
_cell.angle_alpha   90.00
_cell.angle_beta   90.00
_cell.angle_gamma   90.00
#
_symmetry.space_group_name_H-M   'P 1'
#
loop_
_entity.id
_entity.type
_entity.pdbx_description
1 polymer ?
#
loop_
_entity_poly.entity_id
_entity_poly.type
_entity_poly.pdbx_seq_one_letter_code
_entity_poly.pdbx_strand_id
1 'polypeptide(L)'
;MNIYMKNPNTKFYKLGIGTFFLVIVILFAIFGLDDMPHTTFLAFVAVVGGYMAMNIGANDVANNVGPAVGSKALTLTGAIIIAIIFEASGALIAGGDVVSTIKKGIIDPKLIVDTSIFIWVMFSALLGGAIWLNLATALGAPVSTTHSIVGGIMGAAIASSGWGLVNWGMMTKIAASWVISPVLGGLIAALFLYIIQDRIFHKDETLEAARKIVPI
;
A
#
# COMPACT_ATOMS: atom_id res chain seq x y z
N MET A 1 24.37 -1.33 4.49
CA MET A 1 23.09 -2.04 4.74
C MET A 1 23.24 -3.34 5.56
N ASN A 2 24.35 -3.61 6.27
CA ASN A 2 24.54 -4.96 6.84
C ASN A 2 25.35 -5.03 8.16
N ILE A 3 24.90 -4.33 9.21
CA ILE A 3 25.47 -4.50 10.56
C ILE A 3 24.39 -4.65 11.65
N TYR A 4 23.19 -4.11 11.45
CA TYR A 4 22.07 -4.24 12.40
C TYR A 4 21.15 -5.46 12.16
N MET A 5 21.30 -6.18 11.04
CA MET A 5 20.40 -7.28 10.66
C MET A 5 20.82 -8.66 11.20
N LYS A 6 21.98 -8.77 11.87
CA LYS A 6 22.53 -10.02 12.39
C LYS A 6 22.30 -10.27 13.88
N ASN A 7 21.71 -9.32 14.63
CA ASN A 7 21.46 -9.52 16.05
C ASN A 7 20.14 -10.30 16.25
N PRO A 8 20.15 -11.53 16.79
CA PRO A 8 18.94 -12.33 17.00
C PRO A 8 17.89 -11.62 17.87
N ASN A 9 18.31 -10.76 18.81
CA ASN A 9 17.38 -10.00 19.66
C ASN A 9 16.52 -9.04 18.83
N THR A 10 17.08 -8.43 17.77
CA THR A 10 16.32 -7.51 16.90
C THR A 10 15.23 -8.21 16.10
N LYS A 11 15.38 -9.52 15.81
CA LYS A 11 14.34 -10.32 15.15
C LYS A 11 13.16 -10.56 16.10
N PHE A 12 13.45 -10.85 17.37
CA PHE A 12 12.42 -11.04 18.40
C PHE A 12 11.60 -9.78 18.66
N TYR A 13 12.22 -8.61 18.75
CA TYR A 13 11.49 -7.35 18.93
C TYR A 13 10.58 -7.03 17.74
N LYS A 14 11.06 -7.22 16.51
CA LYS A 14 10.26 -7.01 15.28
C LYS A 14 9.05 -7.94 15.23
N LEU A 15 9.26 -9.23 15.53
CA LEU A 15 8.19 -10.21 15.59
C LEU A 15 7.18 -9.86 16.70
N GLY A 16 7.66 -9.46 17.88
CA GLY A 16 6.83 -9.07 19.01
C GLY A 16 5.91 -7.89 18.70
N ILE A 17 6.43 -6.82 18.08
CA ILE A 17 5.64 -5.65 17.68
C ILE A 17 4.58 -6.04 16.64
N GLY A 18 4.95 -6.84 15.64
CA GLY A 18 4.02 -7.33 14.63
C GLY A 18 2.89 -8.17 15.22
N THR A 19 3.22 -9.14 16.07
CA THR A 19 2.23 -9.97 16.76
C THR A 19 1.33 -9.13 17.65
N PHE A 20 1.89 -8.16 18.39
CA PHE A 20 1.10 -7.25 19.24
C PHE A 20 0.10 -6.43 18.42
N PHE A 21 0.51 -5.91 17.26
CA PHE A 21 -0.40 -5.23 16.34
C PHE A 21 -1.54 -6.16 15.87
N LEU A 22 -1.24 -7.41 15.49
CA LEU A 22 -2.28 -8.37 15.09
C LEU A 22 -3.22 -8.74 16.25
N VAL A 23 -2.72 -8.80 17.48
CA VAL A 23 -3.54 -8.98 18.68
C VAL A 23 -4.48 -7.79 18.88
N ILE A 24 -4.02 -6.55 18.68
CA ILE A 24 -4.90 -5.38 18.72
C ILE A 24 -5.98 -5.49 17.64
N VAL A 25 -5.62 -5.87 16.41
CA VAL A 25 -6.56 -6.01 15.31
C VAL A 25 -7.64 -7.06 15.59
N ILE A 26 -7.27 -8.24 16.12
CA ILE A 26 -8.26 -9.28 16.43
C ILE A 26 -9.17 -8.88 17.60
N LEU A 27 -8.63 -8.24 18.63
CA LEU A 27 -9.44 -7.76 19.76
C LEU A 27 -10.40 -6.67 19.28
N PHE A 28 -9.93 -5.72 18.49
CA PHE A 28 -10.78 -4.69 17.88
C PHE A 28 -11.88 -5.32 17.02
N ALA A 29 -11.57 -6.34 16.22
CA ALA A 29 -12.56 -7.01 15.39
C ALA A 29 -13.60 -7.80 16.21
N ILE A 30 -13.18 -8.47 17.29
CA ILE A 30 -14.10 -9.23 18.15
C ILE A 30 -15.04 -8.30 18.92
N PHE A 31 -14.52 -7.22 19.49
CA PHE A 31 -15.32 -6.29 20.32
C PHE A 31 -16.02 -5.19 19.53
N GLY A 32 -15.58 -4.92 18.29
CA GLY A 32 -16.15 -3.87 17.44
C GLY A 32 -17.12 -4.39 16.37
N LEU A 33 -17.19 -5.71 16.16
CA LEU A 33 -18.08 -6.37 15.18
C LEU A 33 -18.98 -7.43 15.83
N ASP A 34 -19.18 -7.35 17.15
CA ASP A 34 -19.95 -8.30 17.96
C ASP A 34 -21.40 -8.46 17.50
N ASP A 35 -21.99 -7.40 16.93
CA ASP A 35 -23.35 -7.41 16.39
C ASP A 35 -23.47 -7.98 14.95
N MET A 36 -22.37 -8.38 14.30
CA MET A 36 -22.38 -8.83 12.89
C MET A 36 -22.49 -10.36 12.74
N PRO A 37 -23.21 -10.86 11.72
CA PRO A 37 -23.16 -12.28 11.38
C PRO A 37 -21.72 -12.73 11.06
N HIS A 38 -21.35 -13.93 11.53
CA HIS A 38 -20.01 -14.51 11.32
C HIS A 38 -18.84 -13.73 11.96
N THR A 39 -19.04 -13.07 13.11
CA THR A 39 -18.01 -12.29 13.84
C THR A 39 -16.66 -13.00 13.94
N THR A 40 -16.63 -14.29 14.31
CA THR A 40 -15.37 -15.05 14.44
C THR A 40 -14.62 -15.17 13.13
N PHE A 41 -15.33 -15.38 12.01
CA PHE A 41 -14.72 -15.44 10.69
C PHE A 41 -14.24 -14.05 10.27
N LEU A 42 -15.03 -13.00 10.48
CA LEU A 42 -14.62 -11.62 10.21
C LEU A 42 -13.41 -11.19 11.03
N ALA A 43 -13.30 -11.63 12.29
CA ALA A 43 -12.12 -11.40 13.12
C ALA A 43 -10.86 -12.05 12.53
N PHE A 44 -10.99 -13.27 11.99
CA PHE A 44 -9.90 -13.92 11.28
C PHE A 44 -9.52 -13.19 9.98
N VAL A 45 -10.50 -12.77 9.18
CA VAL A 45 -10.28 -11.93 7.99
C VAL A 45 -9.58 -10.63 8.36
N ALA A 46 -9.95 -9.99 9.48
CA ALA A 46 -9.32 -8.77 9.97
C ALA A 46 -7.85 -8.99 10.32
N VAL A 47 -7.48 -10.14 10.93
CA VAL A 47 -6.07 -10.49 11.18
C VAL A 47 -5.30 -10.62 9.87
N VAL A 48 -5.86 -11.27 8.86
CA VAL A 48 -5.22 -11.36 7.53
C VAL A 48 -5.10 -9.97 6.88
N GLY A 49 -6.10 -9.10 7.06
CA GLY A 49 -6.04 -7.69 6.63
C GLY A 49 -4.97 -6.90 7.37
N GLY A 50 -4.82 -7.10 8.67
CA GLY A 50 -3.73 -6.51 9.46
C GLY A 50 -2.36 -6.99 8.97
N TYR A 51 -2.23 -8.28 8.68
CA TYR A 51 -1.01 -8.84 8.10
C TYR A 51 -0.69 -8.25 6.72
N MET A 52 -1.70 -8.10 5.86
CA MET A 52 -1.56 -7.39 4.58
C MET A 52 -1.11 -5.94 4.79
N ALA A 53 -1.73 -5.21 5.73
CA ALA A 53 -1.39 -3.81 6.02
C ALA A 53 0.07 -3.66 6.50
N MET A 54 0.56 -4.59 7.33
CA MET A 54 1.97 -4.64 7.73
C MET A 54 2.89 -4.85 6.52
N ASN A 55 2.54 -5.76 5.61
CA ASN A 55 3.33 -6.02 4.40
C ASN A 55 3.32 -4.83 3.44
N ILE A 56 2.19 -4.14 3.29
CA ILE A 56 2.10 -2.89 2.52
C ILE A 56 3.05 -1.85 3.11
N GLY A 57 2.98 -1.60 4.42
CA GLY A 57 3.89 -0.65 5.08
C GLY A 57 5.36 -1.00 4.90
N ALA A 58 5.72 -2.29 5.01
CA ALA A 58 7.09 -2.75 4.81
C ALA A 58 7.60 -2.59 3.37
N ASN A 59 6.73 -2.79 2.38
CA ASN A 59 7.07 -2.67 0.96
C ASN A 59 7.09 -1.21 0.49
N ASP A 60 6.09 -0.41 0.89
CA ASP A 60 5.82 0.91 0.30
C ASP A 60 6.53 2.06 1.03
N VAL A 61 6.96 1.89 2.29
CA VAL A 61 7.67 2.95 3.04
C VAL A 61 8.94 3.42 2.33
N ALA A 62 9.61 2.56 1.56
CA ALA A 62 10.79 2.93 0.80
C ALA A 62 10.50 4.00 -0.27
N ASN A 63 9.26 4.07 -0.76
CA ASN A 63 8.87 4.95 -1.88
C ASN A 63 8.87 6.44 -1.48
N ASN A 64 8.48 6.77 -0.23
CA ASN A 64 8.43 8.15 0.25
C ASN A 64 9.64 8.53 1.12
N VAL A 65 10.20 7.61 1.92
CA VAL A 65 11.38 7.91 2.75
C VAL A 65 12.68 7.84 1.96
N GLY A 66 12.72 7.07 0.87
CA GLY A 66 13.92 6.79 0.09
C GLY A 66 14.68 8.04 -0.36
N PRO A 67 14.03 9.01 -1.03
CA PRO A 67 14.70 10.25 -1.45
C PRO A 67 15.23 11.09 -0.28
N ALA A 68 14.45 11.24 0.81
CA ALA A 68 14.83 12.07 1.95
C ALA A 68 15.98 11.48 2.78
N VAL A 69 15.98 10.16 2.98
CA VAL A 69 17.06 9.46 3.68
C VAL A 69 18.28 9.29 2.77
N GLY A 70 18.07 8.99 1.48
CA GLY A 70 19.12 8.81 0.48
C GLY A 70 19.92 10.09 0.20
N SER A 71 19.26 11.25 0.21
CA SER A 71 19.89 12.57 0.11
C SER A 71 20.56 13.04 1.42
N LYS A 72 20.42 12.27 2.51
CA LYS A 72 20.85 12.62 3.87
C LYS A 72 20.14 13.86 4.46
N ALA A 73 19.00 14.26 3.90
CA ALA A 73 18.18 15.34 4.45
C ALA A 73 17.53 14.93 5.79
N LEU A 74 17.18 13.65 5.95
CA LEU A 74 16.60 13.10 7.17
C LEU A 74 17.31 11.82 7.62
N THR A 75 17.28 11.56 8.92
CA THR A 75 17.66 10.24 9.46
C THR A 75 16.56 9.22 9.15
N LEU A 76 16.93 7.94 9.09
CA LEU A 76 15.95 6.86 8.88
C LEU A 76 14.85 6.88 9.95
N THR A 77 15.22 7.08 11.22
CA THR A 77 14.26 7.16 12.32
C THR A 77 13.29 8.32 12.15
N GLY A 78 13.80 9.52 11.82
CA GLY A 78 12.95 10.69 11.60
C GLY A 78 11.99 10.49 10.43
N ALA A 79 12.47 9.93 9.32
CA ALA A 79 11.64 9.66 8.15
C ALA A 79 10.54 8.63 8.44
N ILE A 80 10.82 7.58 9.22
CA ILE A 80 9.82 6.57 9.62
C ILE A 80 8.73 7.20 10.51
N ILE A 81 9.08 8.08 11.46
CA ILE A 81 8.08 8.75 12.32
C ILE A 81 7.11 9.58 11.47
N ILE A 82 7.64 10.34 10.52
CA ILE A 82 6.83 11.12 9.57
C ILE A 82 5.94 10.19 8.75
N ALA A 83 6.52 9.12 8.18
CA ALA A 83 5.77 8.16 7.38
C ALA A 83 4.60 7.55 8.17
N ILE A 84 4.80 7.14 9.43
CA ILE A 84 3.73 6.58 10.27
C ILE A 84 2.54 7.55 10.38
N ILE A 85 2.81 8.83 10.65
CA ILE A 85 1.76 9.84 10.83
C ILE A 85 1.00 10.09 9.52
N PHE A 86 1.72 10.33 8.43
CA PHE A 86 1.12 10.73 7.16
C PHE A 86 0.52 9.56 6.38
N GLU A 87 1.10 8.36 6.43
CA GLU A 87 0.52 7.16 5.82
C GLU A 87 -0.78 6.76 6.55
N ALA A 88 -0.78 6.76 7.89
CA ALA A 88 -1.99 6.47 8.65
C ALA A 88 -3.08 7.53 8.40
N SER A 89 -2.71 8.81 8.38
CA SER A 89 -3.64 9.91 8.12
C SER A 89 -4.19 9.85 6.69
N GLY A 90 -3.33 9.57 5.69
CA GLY A 90 -3.73 9.40 4.30
C GLY A 90 -4.71 8.24 4.12
N ALA A 91 -4.46 7.09 4.76
CA ALA A 91 -5.36 5.94 4.74
C ALA A 91 -6.74 6.28 5.34
N LEU A 92 -6.80 7.07 6.41
CA LEU A 92 -8.06 7.45 7.07
C LEU A 92 -8.83 8.55 6.32
N ILE A 93 -8.13 9.52 5.74
CA ILE A 93 -8.74 10.72 5.14
C ILE A 93 -9.09 10.48 3.66
N ALA A 94 -8.22 9.80 2.91
CA ALA A 94 -8.33 9.66 1.45
C ALA A 94 -8.42 8.21 0.97
N GLY A 95 -8.33 7.21 1.86
CA GLY A 95 -8.36 5.80 1.48
C GLY A 95 -9.73 5.28 1.01
N GLY A 96 -10.81 5.98 1.32
CA GLY A 96 -12.19 5.52 1.07
C GLY A 96 -12.49 5.22 -0.40
N ASP A 97 -12.05 6.06 -1.33
CA ASP A 97 -12.31 5.91 -2.76
C ASP A 97 -11.62 4.67 -3.36
N VAL A 98 -10.39 4.40 -2.90
CA VAL A 98 -9.63 3.21 -3.30
C VAL A 98 -10.30 1.95 -2.75
N VAL A 99 -10.69 1.96 -1.48
CA VAL A 99 -11.42 0.83 -0.86
C VAL A 99 -12.75 0.57 -1.58
N SER A 100 -13.49 1.61 -1.97
CA SER A 100 -14.73 1.49 -2.74
C SER A 100 -14.49 0.84 -4.11
N THR A 101 -13.44 1.27 -4.81
CA THR A 101 -13.04 0.71 -6.10
C THR A 101 -12.63 -0.76 -5.98
N ILE A 102 -11.86 -1.13 -4.96
CA ILE A 102 -11.47 -2.52 -4.72
C ILE A 102 -12.68 -3.40 -4.37
N LYS A 103 -13.60 -2.89 -3.54
CA LYS A 103 -14.79 -3.62 -3.07
C LYS A 103 -15.81 -3.91 -4.17
N LYS A 104 -16.05 -2.97 -5.09
CA LYS A 104 -17.17 -3.04 -6.06
C LYS A 104 -16.80 -2.72 -7.51
N GLY A 105 -15.59 -2.21 -7.75
CA GLY A 105 -15.16 -1.82 -9.09
C GLY A 105 -14.60 -2.98 -9.91
N ILE A 106 -13.90 -3.92 -9.27
CA ILE A 106 -13.18 -5.01 -9.96
C ILE A 106 -14.12 -6.17 -10.30
N ILE A 107 -14.96 -6.55 -9.34
CA ILE A 107 -16.01 -7.56 -9.51
C ILE A 107 -17.36 -6.91 -9.23
N ASP A 108 -18.39 -7.28 -9.98
CA ASP A 108 -19.74 -6.76 -9.75
C ASP A 108 -20.45 -7.62 -8.68
N PRO A 109 -20.68 -7.09 -7.46
CA PRO A 109 -21.31 -7.87 -6.40
C PRO A 109 -22.75 -8.28 -6.74
N LYS A 110 -23.41 -7.60 -7.69
CA LYS A 110 -24.78 -7.94 -8.12
C LYS A 110 -24.84 -9.23 -8.93
N LEU A 111 -23.73 -9.63 -9.54
CA LEU A 111 -23.63 -10.88 -10.30
C LEU A 111 -23.38 -12.09 -9.38
N ILE A 112 -23.14 -11.86 -8.09
CA ILE A 112 -22.88 -12.90 -7.10
C ILE A 112 -24.19 -13.24 -6.40
N VAL A 113 -24.70 -14.44 -6.65
CA VAL A 113 -25.96 -14.93 -6.09
C VAL A 113 -25.85 -15.21 -4.59
N ASP A 114 -24.68 -15.67 -4.14
CA ASP A 114 -24.41 -16.03 -2.75
C ASP A 114 -23.32 -15.13 -2.14
N THR A 115 -23.71 -14.34 -1.13
CA THR A 115 -22.81 -13.47 -0.37
C THR A 115 -21.60 -14.22 0.20
N SER A 116 -21.74 -15.50 0.54
CA SER A 116 -20.61 -16.32 1.00
C SER A 116 -19.53 -16.47 -0.07
N ILE A 117 -19.89 -16.57 -1.36
CA ILE A 117 -18.91 -16.61 -2.47
C ILE A 117 -18.11 -15.31 -2.51
N PHE A 118 -18.78 -14.16 -2.40
CA PHE A 118 -18.10 -12.86 -2.39
C PHE A 118 -17.11 -12.75 -1.23
N ILE A 119 -17.52 -13.17 -0.02
CA ILE A 119 -16.67 -13.16 1.17
C ILE A 119 -15.42 -14.03 0.95
N TRP A 120 -15.58 -15.25 0.42
CA TRP A 120 -14.45 -16.14 0.14
C TRP A 120 -13.54 -15.61 -0.97
N VAL A 121 -14.08 -15.04 -2.05
CA VAL A 121 -13.30 -14.40 -3.12
C VAL A 121 -12.43 -13.27 -2.55
N MET A 122 -13.02 -12.38 -1.76
CA MET A 122 -12.29 -11.26 -1.15
C MET A 122 -11.27 -11.73 -0.12
N PHE A 123 -11.59 -12.75 0.68
CA PHE A 123 -10.66 -13.36 1.62
C PHE A 123 -9.47 -14.02 0.91
N SER A 124 -9.72 -14.82 -0.12
CA SER A 124 -8.68 -15.48 -0.92
C SER A 124 -7.76 -14.46 -1.60
N ALA A 125 -8.32 -13.38 -2.14
CA ALA A 125 -7.55 -12.30 -2.73
C ALA A 125 -6.64 -11.60 -1.70
N LEU A 126 -7.18 -11.30 -0.51
CA LEU A 126 -6.44 -10.67 0.58
C LEU A 126 -5.31 -11.56 1.09
N LEU A 127 -5.58 -12.84 1.32
CA LEU A 127 -4.59 -13.82 1.77
C LEU A 127 -3.50 -14.04 0.71
N GLY A 128 -3.89 -14.24 -0.55
CA GLY A 128 -2.96 -14.41 -1.65
C GLY A 128 -2.07 -13.19 -1.87
N GLY A 129 -2.65 -11.99 -1.83
CA GLY A 129 -1.92 -10.73 -1.89
C GLY A 129 -0.96 -10.56 -0.71
N ALA A 130 -1.38 -10.90 0.50
CA ALA A 130 -0.54 -10.79 1.69
C ALA A 130 0.67 -11.74 1.64
N ILE A 131 0.46 -13.00 1.23
CA ILE A 131 1.53 -13.98 1.07
C ILE A 131 2.52 -13.52 -0.01
N TRP A 132 1.99 -13.07 -1.17
CA TRP A 132 2.83 -12.57 -2.26
C TRP A 132 3.67 -11.36 -1.85
N LEU A 133 3.07 -10.35 -1.21
CA LEU A 133 3.81 -9.18 -0.74
C LEU A 133 4.85 -9.53 0.32
N ASN A 134 4.53 -10.46 1.23
CA ASN A 134 5.50 -10.90 2.23
C ASN A 134 6.71 -11.56 1.56
N LEU A 135 6.47 -12.44 0.58
CA LEU A 135 7.52 -13.09 -0.18
C LEU A 135 8.38 -12.07 -0.95
N ALA A 136 7.75 -11.14 -1.68
CA ALA A 136 8.46 -10.10 -2.41
C ALA A 136 9.32 -9.22 -1.47
N THR A 137 8.74 -8.81 -0.33
CA THR A 137 9.45 -8.04 0.70
C THR A 137 10.63 -8.82 1.28
N ALA A 138 10.46 -10.12 1.54
CA ALA A 138 11.52 -10.99 2.04
C ALA A 138 12.69 -11.14 1.04
N LEU A 139 12.37 -11.11 -0.26
CA LEU A 139 13.35 -11.09 -1.35
C LEU A 139 13.94 -9.70 -1.62
N GLY A 140 13.44 -8.65 -0.96
CA GLY A 140 13.84 -7.26 -1.19
C GLY A 140 13.41 -6.72 -2.55
N ALA A 141 12.42 -7.34 -3.19
CA ALA A 141 11.89 -6.92 -4.48
C ALA A 141 10.78 -5.87 -4.27
N PRO A 142 10.94 -4.63 -4.79
CA PRO A 142 9.86 -3.66 -4.75
C PRO A 142 8.77 -4.09 -5.73
N VAL A 143 7.58 -4.37 -5.22
CA VAL A 143 6.43 -4.79 -6.03
C VAL A 143 5.25 -3.85 -5.82
N SER A 144 4.30 -3.86 -6.74
CA SER A 144 3.08 -3.07 -6.60
C SER A 144 2.03 -3.79 -5.75
N THR A 145 1.66 -3.18 -4.63
CA THR A 145 0.59 -3.63 -3.74
C THR A 145 -0.77 -3.58 -4.43
N THR A 146 -1.05 -2.54 -5.21
CA THR A 146 -2.29 -2.39 -6.00
C THR A 146 -2.44 -3.48 -7.06
N HIS A 147 -1.41 -3.77 -7.85
CA HIS A 147 -1.47 -4.87 -8.84
C HIS A 147 -1.69 -6.21 -8.14
N SER A 148 -1.05 -6.42 -6.99
CA SER A 148 -1.16 -7.66 -6.22
C SER A 148 -2.58 -7.92 -5.75
N ILE A 149 -3.25 -6.93 -5.14
CA ILE A 149 -4.63 -7.11 -4.66
C ILE A 149 -5.64 -7.17 -5.80
N VAL A 150 -5.48 -6.36 -6.86
CA VAL A 150 -6.37 -6.38 -8.04
C VAL A 150 -6.26 -7.73 -8.75
N GLY A 151 -5.04 -8.22 -8.97
CA GLY A 151 -4.80 -9.55 -9.55
C GLY A 151 -5.32 -10.67 -8.67
N GLY A 152 -5.18 -10.57 -7.35
CA GLY A 152 -5.76 -11.51 -6.39
C GLY A 152 -7.28 -11.59 -6.49
N ILE A 153 -7.96 -10.44 -6.57
CA ILE A 153 -9.42 -10.37 -6.72
C ILE A 153 -9.85 -10.97 -8.05
N MET A 154 -9.21 -10.59 -9.16
CA MET A 154 -9.50 -11.17 -10.47
C MET A 154 -9.30 -12.68 -10.49
N GLY A 155 -8.16 -13.16 -10.00
CA GLY A 155 -7.84 -14.59 -9.97
C GLY A 155 -8.84 -15.39 -9.15
N ALA A 156 -9.17 -14.92 -7.95
CA ALA A 156 -10.17 -15.57 -7.09
C ALA A 156 -11.57 -15.57 -7.71
N ALA A 157 -11.98 -14.46 -8.34
CA ALA A 157 -13.28 -14.34 -8.99
C ALA A 157 -13.40 -15.22 -10.24
N ILE A 158 -12.37 -15.27 -11.07
CA ILE A 158 -12.32 -16.14 -12.25
C ILE A 158 -12.34 -17.61 -11.81
N ALA A 159 -11.61 -17.96 -10.75
CA ALA A 159 -11.60 -19.31 -10.20
C ALA A 159 -12.96 -19.71 -9.59
N SER A 160 -13.67 -18.78 -8.96
CA SER A 160 -14.96 -19.07 -8.31
C SER A 160 -16.12 -19.15 -9.30
N SER A 161 -16.16 -18.28 -10.31
CA SER A 161 -17.37 -18.04 -11.10
C SER A 161 -17.11 -17.70 -12.56
N GLY A 162 -15.85 -17.81 -13.01
CA GLY A 162 -15.44 -17.55 -14.39
C GLY A 162 -15.26 -16.07 -14.73
N TRP A 163 -14.86 -15.82 -15.97
CA TRP A 163 -14.47 -14.49 -16.46
C TRP A 163 -15.61 -13.44 -16.48
N GLY A 164 -16.86 -13.89 -16.45
CA GLY A 164 -18.04 -13.01 -16.49
C GLY A 164 -18.28 -12.21 -15.21
N LEU A 165 -17.64 -12.60 -14.09
CA LEU A 165 -17.75 -11.89 -12.82
C LEU A 165 -16.88 -10.62 -12.75
N VAL A 166 -15.84 -10.55 -13.60
CA VAL A 166 -14.91 -9.42 -13.64
C VAL A 166 -15.51 -8.26 -14.45
N ASN A 167 -15.44 -7.06 -13.90
CA ASN A 167 -15.82 -5.85 -14.59
C ASN A 167 -14.68 -5.38 -15.53
N TRP A 168 -14.71 -5.86 -16.77
CA TRP A 168 -13.69 -5.54 -17.77
C TRP A 168 -13.61 -4.05 -18.15
N GLY A 169 -14.73 -3.34 -18.09
CA GLY A 169 -14.76 -1.90 -18.33
C GLY A 169 -13.98 -1.13 -17.27
N MET A 170 -14.17 -1.48 -15.99
CA MET A 170 -13.37 -0.91 -14.91
C MET A 170 -11.92 -1.38 -14.97
N MET A 171 -11.68 -2.66 -15.22
CA MET A 171 -10.32 -3.20 -15.32
C MET A 171 -9.49 -2.51 -16.40
N THR A 172 -10.10 -2.18 -17.54
CA THR A 172 -9.41 -1.42 -18.60
C THR A 172 -9.01 -0.03 -18.13
N LYS A 173 -9.85 0.65 -17.33
CA LYS A 173 -9.53 1.97 -16.75
C LYS A 173 -8.40 1.87 -15.72
N ILE A 174 -8.43 0.84 -14.87
CA ILE A 174 -7.36 0.56 -13.90
C ILE A 174 -6.04 0.26 -14.62
N ALA A 175 -6.07 -0.60 -15.65
CA ALA A 175 -4.87 -0.92 -16.43
C ALA A 175 -4.32 0.31 -17.17
N ALA A 176 -5.19 1.17 -17.71
CA ALA A 176 -4.77 2.42 -18.32
C ALA A 176 -4.10 3.36 -17.29
N SER A 177 -4.64 3.46 -16.07
CA SER A 177 -4.05 4.30 -15.03
C SER A 177 -2.65 3.83 -14.61
N TRP A 178 -2.39 2.51 -14.62
CA TRP A 178 -1.06 1.97 -14.33
C TRP A 178 0.02 2.39 -15.33
N VAL A 179 -0.36 2.72 -16.57
CA VAL A 179 0.56 3.26 -17.57
C VAL A 179 0.62 4.78 -17.51
N ILE A 180 -0.55 5.43 -17.41
CA ILE A 180 -0.65 6.89 -17.44
C ILE A 180 0.03 7.51 -16.21
N SER A 181 -0.15 6.96 -15.01
CA SER A 181 0.36 7.55 -13.77
C SER A 181 1.89 7.63 -13.72
N PRO A 182 2.68 6.57 -14.04
CA PRO A 182 4.14 6.70 -14.11
C PRO A 182 4.62 7.66 -15.19
N VAL A 183 3.96 7.69 -16.36
CA VAL A 183 4.32 8.61 -17.45
C VAL A 183 4.13 10.06 -17.01
N LEU A 184 2.96 10.38 -16.46
CA LEU A 184 2.67 11.73 -15.95
C LEU A 184 3.61 12.10 -14.79
N GLY A 185 3.87 11.17 -13.86
CA GLY A 185 4.82 11.37 -12.77
C GLY A 185 6.23 11.71 -13.29
N GLY A 186 6.70 10.98 -14.30
CA GLY A 186 7.99 11.23 -14.94
C GLY A 186 8.04 12.59 -15.66
N LEU A 187 6.99 12.97 -16.38
CA LEU A 187 6.90 14.27 -17.04
C LEU A 187 6.90 15.43 -16.05
N ILE A 188 6.13 15.31 -14.97
CA ILE A 188 6.08 16.32 -13.90
C ILE A 188 7.45 16.42 -13.22
N ALA A 189 8.08 15.29 -12.88
CA ALA A 189 9.42 15.28 -12.28
C ALA A 189 10.47 15.93 -13.20
N ALA A 190 10.44 15.64 -14.50
CA ALA A 190 11.32 16.25 -15.49
C ALA A 190 11.09 17.77 -15.60
N LEU A 191 9.83 18.21 -15.56
CA LEU A 191 9.48 19.64 -15.56
C LEU A 191 10.02 20.35 -14.31
N PHE A 192 9.84 19.77 -13.11
CA PHE A 192 10.40 20.33 -11.88
C PHE A 192 11.92 20.41 -11.95
N LEU A 193 12.58 19.36 -12.44
CA LEU A 193 14.03 19.36 -12.60
C LEU A 193 14.49 20.46 -13.56
N TYR A 194 13.81 20.62 -14.70
CA TYR A 194 14.10 21.67 -15.66
C TYR A 194 13.96 23.06 -15.04
N ILE A 195 12.88 23.32 -14.30
CA ILE A 195 12.65 24.60 -13.60
C ILE A 195 13.75 24.84 -12.56
N ILE A 196 14.12 23.85 -11.76
CA ILE A 196 15.18 23.98 -10.75
C ILE A 196 16.53 24.28 -11.43
N GLN A 197 16.85 23.62 -12.54
CA GLN A 197 18.08 23.87 -13.29
C GLN A 197 18.12 25.29 -13.87
N ASP A 198 17.07 25.70 -14.59
CA ASP A 198 16.99 27.02 -15.22
C ASP A 198 16.95 28.18 -14.21
N ARG A 199 16.17 28.01 -13.12
CA ARG A 199 15.86 29.10 -12.19
C ARG A 199 16.80 29.18 -11.01
N ILE A 200 17.55 28.12 -10.69
CA ILE A 200 18.49 28.10 -9.57
C ILE A 200 19.91 27.84 -10.08
N PHE A 201 20.17 26.66 -10.65
CA PHE A 201 21.55 26.22 -10.93
C PHE A 201 22.25 26.98 -12.06
N HIS A 202 21.53 27.49 -13.06
CA HIS A 202 22.09 28.29 -14.15
C HIS A 202 22.08 29.80 -13.89
N LYS A 203 21.84 30.24 -12.64
CA LYS A 203 21.96 31.65 -12.25
C LYS A 203 23.33 31.92 -11.66
N ASP A 204 23.92 33.06 -12.04
CA ASP A 204 25.22 33.52 -11.53
C ASP A 204 25.22 33.55 -9.99
N GLU A 205 24.12 34.01 -9.38
CA GLU A 205 23.91 34.01 -7.93
C GLU A 205 22.95 32.89 -7.50
N THR A 206 23.43 31.65 -7.55
CA THR A 206 22.65 30.44 -7.26
C THR A 206 21.98 30.46 -5.88
N LEU A 207 22.64 31.00 -4.85
CA LEU A 207 22.12 30.99 -3.48
C LEU A 207 20.92 31.94 -3.29
N GLU A 208 20.98 33.14 -3.89
CA GLU A 208 19.87 34.09 -3.85
C GLU A 208 18.69 33.56 -4.67
N ALA A 209 18.96 33.00 -5.83
CA ALA A 209 17.95 32.34 -6.66
C ALA A 209 17.25 31.20 -5.90
N ALA A 210 18.00 30.37 -5.18
CA ALA A 210 17.44 29.31 -4.35
C ALA A 210 16.49 29.85 -3.27
N ARG A 211 16.89 30.91 -2.54
CA ARG A 211 16.06 31.54 -1.49
C ARG A 211 14.76 32.13 -2.03
N LYS A 212 14.74 32.58 -3.29
CA LYS A 212 13.56 33.17 -3.93
C LYS A 212 12.61 32.12 -4.50
N ILE A 213 13.16 31.01 -5.02
CA ILE A 213 12.41 29.98 -5.75
C ILE A 213 11.93 28.85 -4.84
N VAL A 214 12.72 28.47 -3.83
CA VAL A 214 12.34 27.46 -2.83
C VAL A 214 11.80 28.19 -1.60
N PRO A 215 10.48 28.22 -1.36
CA PRO A 215 9.95 28.80 -0.13
C PRO A 215 10.43 27.97 1.08
N ILE A 216 10.87 28.69 2.11
CA ILE A 216 11.30 28.14 3.41
C ILE A 216 10.07 27.95 4.30
#